data_AF-A0A2E1M0M6-F1
#
_entry.id   AF-A0A2E1M0M6-F1
#
_cell.length_a   1.000
_cell.length_b   1.000
_cell.length_c   1.000
_cell.angle_alpha   90.00
_cell.angle_beta   90.00
_cell.angle_gamma   90.00
#
_symmetry.space_group_name_H-M   'P 1'
#
loop_
_entity.id
_entity.type
_entity.pdbx_description
1 polymer ?
#
loop_
_entity_poly.entity_id
_entity_poly.type
_entity_poly.pdbx_seq_one_letter_code
_entity_poly.pdbx_strand_id
1 'polypeptide(L)'
;MNDSDKLLDLLPDVRDGLNRKERLVLYCLMQTQNEFKDRNVPTITLYGRVLEHIDMSQAEFQHILSKMEGLTRNSDDPTRPGQ
;
A
#
# COMPACT_ATOMS: atom_id res chain seq x y z
N MET A 1 2.56 -18.44 13.98
CA MET A 1 3.02 -17.46 12.98
C MET A 1 4.48 -17.20 13.29
N ASN A 2 5.40 -17.68 12.45
CA ASN A 2 6.84 -17.62 12.75
C ASN A 2 7.32 -16.17 12.67
N ASP A 3 8.24 -15.77 13.57
CA ASP A 3 8.81 -14.42 13.58
C ASP A 3 9.49 -14.04 12.25
N SER A 4 9.97 -15.03 11.50
CA SER A 4 10.54 -14.86 10.15
C SER A 4 9.53 -14.34 9.12
N ASP A 5 8.25 -14.75 9.20
CA ASP A 5 7.21 -14.29 8.26
C ASP A 5 6.90 -12.80 8.45
N LYS A 6 6.93 -12.32 9.70
CA LYS A 6 6.74 -10.90 10.00
C LYS A 6 7.86 -10.02 9.45
N LEU A 7 9.09 -10.54 9.38
CA LEU A 7 10.22 -9.81 8.81
C LEU A 7 10.04 -9.63 7.29
N LEU A 8 9.58 -10.68 6.60
CA LEU A 8 9.31 -10.64 5.16
C LEU A 8 8.15 -9.70 4.80
N ASP A 9 7.17 -9.54 5.70
CA ASP A 9 6.08 -8.58 5.52
C ASP A 9 6.53 -7.12 5.53
N LEU A 10 7.69 -6.82 6.14
CA LEU A 10 8.23 -5.47 6.29
C LEU A 10 9.29 -5.13 5.23
N LEU A 11 10.03 -6.13 4.74
CA LEU A 11 11.12 -5.91 3.80
C LEU A 11 10.58 -5.72 2.36
N PRO A 12 10.97 -4.64 1.66
CA PRO A 12 10.62 -4.47 0.27
C PRO A 12 11.39 -5.47 -0.61
N ASP A 13 10.74 -5.99 -1.64
CA ASP A 13 11.37 -6.86 -2.64
C ASP A 13 12.26 -6.02 -3.58
N VAL A 14 13.44 -6.54 -3.95
CA VAL A 14 14.42 -5.83 -4.79
C VAL A 14 13.89 -5.53 -6.20
N ARG A 15 12.92 -6.32 -6.69
CA ARG A 15 12.39 -6.18 -8.05
C ARG A 15 11.44 -5.01 -8.21
N ASP A 16 10.57 -4.81 -7.23
CA ASP A 16 9.48 -3.83 -7.28
C ASP A 16 9.56 -2.76 -6.18
N GLY A 17 10.42 -2.94 -5.18
CA GLY A 17 10.53 -2.04 -4.03
C GLY A 17 9.33 -2.11 -3.09
N LEU A 18 8.44 -3.10 -3.26
CA LEU A 18 7.19 -3.24 -2.51
C LEU A 18 7.32 -4.30 -1.43
N ASN A 19 6.78 -4.00 -0.25
CA ASN A 19 6.54 -5.02 0.76
C ASN A 19 5.26 -5.82 0.44
N ARG A 20 5.01 -6.87 1.22
CA ARG A 20 3.87 -7.78 0.97
C ARG A 20 2.52 -7.06 0.98
N LYS A 21 2.32 -6.13 1.93
CA LYS A 21 1.07 -5.37 2.08
C LYS A 21 0.86 -4.42 0.91
N GLU A 22 1.90 -3.70 0.50
CA GLU A 22 1.87 -2.78 -0.64
C GLU A 22 1.54 -3.50 -1.95
N ARG A 23 2.20 -4.64 -2.20
CA ARG A 23 1.93 -5.47 -3.37
C ARG A 23 0.49 -5.97 -3.37
N LEU A 24 -0.01 -6.40 -2.20
CA LEU A 24 -1.39 -6.88 -2.08
C LEU A 24 -2.40 -5.77 -2.37
N VAL A 25 -2.18 -4.55 -1.88
CA VAL A 25 -3.04 -3.39 -2.18
C VAL A 25 -3.11 -3.14 -3.69
N LEU A 26 -1.97 -3.15 -4.39
CA LEU A 26 -1.93 -2.98 -5.85
C LEU A 26 -2.59 -4.13 -6.60
N TYR A 27 -2.41 -5.37 -6.13
CA TYR A 27 -3.08 -6.53 -6.70
C TYR A 27 -4.61 -6.41 -6.57
N CYS A 28 -5.13 -6.06 -5.38
CA CYS A 28 -6.56 -5.84 -5.16
C CYS A 28 -7.09 -4.66 -5.99
N LEU A 29 -6.31 -3.60 -6.15
CA LEU A 29 -6.67 -2.46 -7.00
C LEU A 29 -6.82 -2.89 -8.46
N MET A 30 -5.85 -3.64 -9.00
CA MET A 30 -5.93 -4.16 -10.38
C MET A 30 -7.17 -5.04 -10.58
N GLN A 31 -7.44 -5.95 -9.64
CA GLN A 31 -8.61 -6.84 -9.74
C GLN A 31 -9.93 -6.06 -9.68
N THR A 32 -10.04 -5.10 -8.77
CA THR A 32 -11.24 -4.26 -8.66
C THR A 32 -11.42 -3.32 -9.85
N GLN A 33 -10.34 -2.79 -10.45
CA GLN A 33 -10.45 -2.00 -11.68
C GLN A 33 -11.01 -2.82 -12.85
N ASN A 34 -10.57 -4.07 -13.00
CA ASN A 34 -11.14 -4.98 -14.00
C ASN A 34 -12.65 -5.21 -13.79
N GLU A 35 -13.10 -5.36 -12.54
CA GLU A 35 -14.53 -5.48 -12.19
C GLU A 35 -15.31 -4.19 -12.48
N PHE A 36 -14.68 -3.03 -12.26
CA PHE A 36 -15.28 -1.71 -12.44
C PHE A 36 -15.16 -1.15 -13.86
N LYS A 37 -14.59 -1.93 -14.80
CA LYS A 37 -14.34 -1.54 -16.21
C LYS A 37 -13.46 -0.29 -16.31
N ASP A 38 -12.32 -0.32 -15.62
CA ASP A 38 -11.32 0.76 -15.57
C ASP A 38 -11.86 2.09 -15.03
N ARG A 39 -13.00 2.05 -14.33
CA ARG A 39 -13.51 3.21 -13.59
C ARG A 39 -12.86 3.30 -12.22
N ASN A 40 -12.98 4.49 -11.62
CA ASN A 40 -12.44 4.74 -10.29
C ASN A 40 -13.02 3.75 -9.27
N VAL A 41 -12.15 3.12 -8.50
CA VAL A 41 -12.51 2.18 -7.44
C VAL A 41 -12.65 2.96 -6.14
N PRO A 42 -13.81 2.92 -5.46
CA PRO A 42 -13.95 3.55 -4.16
C PRO A 42 -12.95 2.99 -3.14
N THR A 43 -12.27 3.87 -2.41
CA THR A 43 -11.25 3.49 -1.40
C THR A 43 -11.77 2.49 -0.37
N ILE A 44 -13.05 2.60 0.01
CA ILE A 44 -13.70 1.67 0.94
C ILE A 44 -13.86 0.27 0.36
N THR A 45 -14.15 0.16 -0.94
CA THR A 45 -14.25 -1.12 -1.65
C THR A 45 -12.89 -1.78 -1.71
N LEU A 46 -11.85 -1.01 -2.08
CA LEU A 46 -10.47 -1.51 -2.09
C LEU A 46 -10.05 -1.99 -0.70
N TYR A 47 -10.34 -1.22 0.35
CA TYR A 47 -10.01 -1.60 1.73
C TYR A 47 -10.67 -2.93 2.12
N GLY A 48 -11.97 -3.10 1.82
CA GLY A 48 -12.68 -4.35 2.07
C GLY A 48 -12.02 -5.55 1.37
N ARG A 49 -11.63 -5.39 0.11
CA ARG A 49 -10.92 -6.44 -0.66
C ARG A 49 -9.57 -6.81 -0.06
N VAL A 50 -8.83 -5.84 0.47
CA VAL A 50 -7.54 -6.11 1.13
C VAL A 50 -7.71 -6.91 2.41
N LEU A 51 -8.76 -6.59 3.20
CA LEU A 51 -9.08 -7.30 4.44
C LEU A 51 -9.50 -8.76 4.22
N GLU A 52 -9.99 -9.11 3.02
CA GLU A 52 -10.25 -10.52 2.64
C GLU A 52 -8.95 -11.36 2.59
N HIS A 53 -7.79 -10.71 2.43
CA HIS A 53 -6.50 -11.39 2.24
C HIS A 53 -5.54 -11.24 3.41
N ILE A 54 -5.56 -10.11 4.13
CA ILE A 54 -4.67 -9.86 5.26
C ILE A 54 -5.32 -8.95 6.31
N ASP A 55 -4.99 -9.18 7.57
CA ASP A 55 -5.30 -8.23 8.63
C ASP A 55 -4.46 -6.96 8.46
N MET A 56 -5.14 -5.81 8.38
CA MET A 56 -4.52 -4.51 8.16
C MET A 56 -5.36 -3.44 8.84
N SER A 57 -4.73 -2.54 9.59
CA SER A 57 -5.46 -1.40 10.15
C SER A 57 -5.77 -0.35 9.08
N GLN A 58 -6.81 0.45 9.31
CA GLN A 58 -7.15 1.58 8.45
C GLN A 58 -5.96 2.55 8.31
N ALA A 59 -5.22 2.80 9.39
CA ALA A 59 -4.07 3.71 9.38
C ALA A 59 -2.93 3.20 8.49
N GLU A 60 -2.61 1.90 8.57
CA GLU A 60 -1.61 1.29 7.69
C GLU A 60 -2.04 1.36 6.22
N PHE A 61 -3.31 1.06 5.92
CA PHE A 61 -3.83 1.14 4.57
C PHE A 61 -3.75 2.56 4.00
N GLN A 62 -4.17 3.57 4.76
CA GLN A 62 -4.08 4.98 4.35
C GLN A 62 -2.63 5.44 4.18
N HIS A 63 -1.71 4.94 5.00
CA HIS A 63 -0.28 5.22 4.85
C HIS A 63 0.28 4.65 3.54
N ILE A 64 -0.06 3.39 3.22
CA ILE A 64 0.33 2.74 1.95
C ILE A 64 -0.20 3.53 0.76
N LEU A 65 -1.49 3.91 0.77
CA LEU A 65 -2.06 4.73 -0.31
C LEU A 65 -1.37 6.09 -0.43
N SER A 66 -1.14 6.78 0.70
CA SER A 66 -0.45 8.07 0.70
C SER A 66 0.96 7.98 0.13
N LYS A 67 1.66 6.87 0.40
CA LYS A 67 2.98 6.58 -0.17
C LYS A 67 2.91 6.38 -1.68
N MET A 68 1.91 5.63 -2.17
CA MET A 68 1.73 5.36 -3.60
C MET A 68 1.33 6.60 -4.40
N GLU A 69 0.49 7.46 -3.84
CA GLU A 69 0.08 8.74 -4.45
C GLU A 69 1.19 9.82 -4.39
N GLY A 70 2.35 9.51 -3.79
CA GLY A 70 3.45 10.46 -3.60
C GLY A 70 3.12 11.59 -2.60
N LEU A 71 2.08 11.42 -1.79
CA LEU A 71 1.63 12.37 -0.78
C LEU A 71 2.49 12.33 0.49
N THR A 72 3.21 11.24 0.73
CA THR A 72 4.27 11.21 1.73
C THR A 72 5.48 11.97 1.19
N ARG A 73 5.53 13.28 1.44
CA ARG A 73 6.77 14.05 1.28
C ARG A 73 7.86 13.34 2.10
N ASN A 74 8.97 12.99 1.46
CA ASN A 74 10.17 12.56 2.18
C ASN A 74 10.53 13.68 3.16
N SER A 75 10.28 13.48 4.46
CA SER A 75 10.67 14.42 5.51
C SER A 75 12.19 14.68 5.54
N ASP A 76 12.95 13.81 4.87
CA ASP A 76 14.40 13.83 4.79
C ASP A 76 14.95 14.57 3.56
N ASP A 77 14.14 15.33 2.80
CA ASP A 77 14.68 16.16 1.72
C ASP A 77 15.50 17.34 2.28
N PRO A 78 16.85 17.31 2.17
CA PRO A 78 17.71 18.34 2.76
C PRO A 78 17.74 19.62 1.91
N THR A 79 17.05 19.67 0.77
CA THR A 79 17.14 20.81 -0.18
C THR A 79 16.11 21.91 0.05
N ARG A 80 15.27 21.84 1.09
CA ARG A 80 14.35 22.94 1.41
C ARG A 80 14.96 23.98 2.35
N PRO A 81 15.11 25.25 1.93
CA PRO A 81 15.31 26.36 2.86
C PRO A 81 14.03 26.52 3.70
N GLY A 82 14.25 26.76 5.00
CA GLY A 82 13.23 26.78 6.05
C GLY A 82 12.03 27.69 5.77
N GLN A 83 10.87 27.26 6.27
CA GLN A 83 9.75 28.16 6.55
C GLN A 83 9.91 28.74 7.94
#